data_AF-D7N8N8-F1
#
_entry.id   AF-D7N8N8-F1
#
_cell.length_a   1.000
_cell.length_b   1.000
_cell.length_c   1.000
_cell.angle_alpha   90.00
_cell.angle_beta   90.00
_cell.angle_gamma   90.00
#
_symmetry.space_group_name_H-M   'P 1'
#
loop_
_entity.id
_entity.type
_entity.pdbx_description
1 polymer ?
#
loop_
_entity_poly.entity_id
_entity_poly.type
_entity_poly.pdbx_seq_one_letter_code
_entity_poly.pdbx_strand_id
1 'polypeptide(L)' 'MRSYEKITALYERLSRDDELQGESNSIMNQKKILEEYAKKNHLENIVHFTDDGISGTQFDRPGFMAMMNGVNQGNIGCI' A
#
# COMPACT_ATOMS: atom_id res chain seq x y z
N MET A 1 -11.72 -8.01 -25.61
CA MET A 1 -10.32 -7.74 -25.23
C MET A 1 -10.29 -7.87 -23.71
N ARG A 2 -9.64 -8.90 -23.15
CA ARG A 2 -9.68 -9.16 -21.70
C ARG A 2 -9.06 -7.96 -21.00
N SER A 3 -9.86 -7.23 -20.23
CA SER A 3 -9.37 -6.38 -19.15
C SER A 3 -8.51 -7.30 -18.29
N TYR A 4 -7.19 -7.22 -18.45
CA TYR A 4 -6.30 -7.74 -17.42
C TYR A 4 -6.75 -7.05 -16.15
N GLU A 5 -7.22 -7.84 -15.18
CA GLU A 5 -7.60 -7.41 -13.83
C GLU A 5 -6.49 -6.49 -13.33
N LYS A 6 -6.71 -5.18 -13.38
CA LYS A 6 -5.69 -4.22 -12.99
C LYS A 6 -5.38 -4.44 -11.51
N ILE A 7 -4.14 -4.23 -11.13
CA ILE A 7 -3.69 -4.40 -9.76
C ILE A 7 -4.47 -3.43 -8.85
N THR A 8 -4.94 -3.94 -7.72
CA THR A 8 -5.36 -3.14 -6.57
C THR A 8 -4.14 -2.95 -5.68
N ALA A 9 -3.60 -1.75 -5.64
CA ALA A 9 -2.47 -1.41 -4.79
C ALA A 9 -2.97 -1.10 -3.38
N LEU A 10 -2.40 -1.75 -2.37
CA LEU A 10 -2.60 -1.39 -0.97
C LEU A 10 -1.32 -0.73 -0.48
N TYR A 11 -1.40 0.53 -0.05
CA TYR A 11 -0.24 1.29 0.39
C TYR A 11 -0.23 1.46 1.90
N GLU A 12 0.80 0.94 2.56
CA GLU A 12 1.05 1.11 3.99
C GLU A 12 2.27 1.99 4.24
N ARG A 13 2.19 2.80 5.29
CA ARG A 13 3.33 3.59 5.73
C ARG A 13 3.37 3.68 7.24
N LEU A 14 4.54 3.44 7.81
CA LEU A 14 4.81 3.69 9.21
C LEU A 14 5.90 4.75 9.31
N SER A 15 5.62 5.81 10.05
CA SER A 15 6.65 6.79 10.33
C SER A 15 7.57 6.28 11.43
N ARG A 16 8.85 6.66 11.35
CA ARG A 16 9.85 6.35 12.38
C ARG A 16 9.45 6.81 13.78
N ASP A 17 8.73 7.93 13.86
CA ASP A 17 8.30 8.49 15.14
C ASP A 17 7.14 7.68 15.77
N ASP A 18 6.41 6.92 14.95
CA ASP A 18 5.26 6.11 15.36
C ASP A 18 5.65 4.66 15.73
N GLU A 19 6.88 4.22 15.43
CA GLU A 19 7.39 2.88 15.81
C GLU A 19 7.33 2.65 17.34
N LEU A 20 7.35 3.73 18.13
CA LEU A 20 7.33 3.68 19.59
C LEU A 20 5.91 3.53 20.19
N GLN A 21 4.85 3.64 19.39
CA GLN A 21 3.46 3.71 19.89
C GLN A 21 2.70 2.37 19.94
N GLY A 22 3.37 1.23 19.70
CA GLY A 22 2.80 -0.12 19.92
C GLY A 22 2.12 -0.76 18.71
N GLU A 23 1.57 -1.97 18.91
CA GLU A 23 1.11 -2.88 17.83
C GLU A 23 0.01 -2.28 16.93
N SER A 24 -0.82 -1.36 17.43
CA SER A 24 -1.90 -0.73 16.67
C SER A 24 -1.40 0.12 15.50
N ASN A 25 -0.21 0.71 15.63
CA ASN A 25 0.42 1.49 14.57
C ASN A 25 1.35 0.65 13.69
N SER A 26 1.49 -0.66 13.93
CA SER A 26 2.38 -1.51 13.13
C SER A 26 1.95 -1.60 11.65
N ILE A 27 2.92 -1.68 10.74
CA ILE A 27 2.70 -2.00 9.32
C ILE A 27 1.83 -3.26 9.17
N MET A 28 2.03 -4.26 10.03
CA MET A 28 1.28 -5.52 9.98
C MET A 28 -0.22 -5.30 10.23
N ASN A 29 -0.58 -4.43 11.18
CA ASN A 29 -1.97 -4.10 11.44
C ASN A 29 -2.58 -3.31 10.27
N GLN A 30 -1.84 -2.37 9.68
CA GLN A 30 -2.28 -1.63 8.50
C GLN A 30 -2.58 -2.56 7.32
N LYS A 31 -1.66 -3.50 7.02
CA LYS A 31 -1.85 -4.52 5.98
C LYS A 31 -3.14 -5.31 6.19
N LYS A 32 -3.37 -5.77 7.42
CA LYS A 32 -4.57 -6.54 7.75
C LYS A 32 -5.85 -5.74 7.52
N ILE A 33 -5.89 -4.48 7.95
CA ILE A 33 -7.06 -3.60 7.76
C ILE A 33 -7.33 -3.38 6.27
N LEU A 34 -6.29 -3.09 5.48
CA LEU A 34 -6.42 -2.87 4.04
C LEU A 34 -6.83 -4.14 3.30
N GLU A 35 -6.25 -5.31 3.63
CA GLU A 35 -6.67 -6.59 3.08
C GLU A 35 -8.13 -6.92 3.41
N GLU A 36 -8.55 -6.71 4.65
CA GLU A 36 -9.94 -6.94 5.06
C GLU A 36 -10.90 -6.04 4.29
N TYR A 37 -10.53 -4.77 4.09
CA TYR A 37 -11.30 -3.84 3.29
C TYR A 37 -11.38 -4.29 1.83
N ALA A 38 -10.25 -4.66 1.22
CA ALA A 38 -10.18 -5.12 -0.15
C ALA A 38 -11.03 -6.38 -0.36
N LYS A 39 -10.93 -7.36 0.56
CA LYS A 39 -11.75 -8.58 0.54
C LYS A 39 -13.24 -8.28 0.66
N LYS A 40 -13.64 -7.36 1.56
CA LYS A 40 -15.04 -6.96 1.74
C LYS A 40 -15.64 -6.27 0.51
N ASN A 41 -14.81 -5.57 -0.27
CA ASN A 41 -15.24 -4.84 -1.47
C ASN A 41 -14.99 -5.61 -2.76
N HIS A 42 -14.60 -6.89 -2.68
CA HIS A 42 -14.28 -7.72 -3.85
C HIS A 42 -13.20 -7.08 -4.75
N LEU A 43 -12.23 -6.40 -4.14
CA LEU A 43 -11.05 -5.92 -4.85
C LEU A 43 -10.09 -7.09 -5.05
N GLU A 44 -9.86 -7.44 -6.31
CA GLU A 44 -8.98 -8.53 -6.73
C GLU A 44 -7.59 -8.01 -7.14
N ASN A 45 -6.66 -8.93 -7.38
CA ASN A 45 -5.28 -8.63 -7.77
C ASN A 45 -4.56 -7.66 -6.82
N ILE A 46 -4.61 -7.96 -5.52
CA ILE A 46 -4.05 -7.14 -4.45
C ILE A 46 -2.51 -7.21 -4.46
N VAL A 47 -1.86 -6.05 -4.42
CA VAL A 47 -0.41 -5.92 -4.23
C VAL A 47 -0.13 -4.89 -3.14
N HIS A 48 0.70 -5.27 -2.16
CA HIS A 48 1.10 -4.39 -1.06
C HIS A 48 2.35 -3.57 -1.41
N PHE A 49 2.31 -2.29 -1.09
CA PHE A 49 3.41 -1.35 -1.19
C PHE A 49 3.62 -0.74 0.20
N THR A 50 4.80 -0.96 0.78
CA THR A 50 5.06 -0.63 2.17
C THR A 50 6.25 0.31 2.29
N ASP A 51 6.09 1.38 3.06
CA ASP A 51 7.17 2.28 3.47
C ASP A 51 7.30 2.26 5.00
N ASP A 52 8.25 1.46 5.51
CA ASP A 52 8.50 1.30 6.94
C ASP A 52 9.62 2.24 7.43
N GLY A 53 9.42 2.90 8.57
CA GLY A 53 10.36 3.86 9.13
C GLY A 53 10.54 5.16 8.32
N ILE A 54 9.64 5.48 7.38
CA ILE A 54 9.78 6.66 6.53
C ILE A 54 8.99 7.85 7.10
N SER A 55 9.74 8.89 7.47
CA SER A 55 9.17 10.15 7.96
C SER A 55 8.26 10.78 6.90
N GLY A 56 7.15 11.38 7.35
CA GLY A 56 6.20 12.07 6.47
C GLY A 56 6.78 13.27 5.73
N THR A 57 7.95 13.76 6.14
CA THR A 57 8.68 14.86 5.48
C THR A 57 9.66 14.39 4.41
N GLN A 58 9.92 13.08 4.31
CA GLN A 58 10.75 12.52 3.25
C GLN A 58 9.92 12.28 1.98
N PHE A 59 10.46 12.77 0.86
CA PHE A 59 9.94 12.55 -0.48
C PHE A 59 10.44 11.24 -1.08
N ASP A 60 11.54 10.68 -0.55
CA ASP A 60 12.04 9.36 -0.95
C ASP A 60 11.22 8.28 -0.25
N ARG A 61 10.24 7.75 -1.00
CA ARG A 61 9.26 6.76 -0.54
C ARG A 61 9.28 5.61 -1.54
N PRO A 62 10.18 4.62 -1.40
CA PRO A 62 10.38 3.57 -2.38
C PRO A 62 9.12 2.76 -2.65
N GLY A 63 8.31 2.45 -1.64
CA GLY A 63 7.02 1.79 -1.78
C GLY A 63 6.04 2.62 -2.60
N PHE A 64 5.92 3.91 -2.27
CA PHE A 64 5.11 4.84 -3.05
C PHE A 64 5.60 4.99 -4.50
N MET A 65 6.90 5.12 -4.72
CA MET A 65 7.47 5.26 -6.06
C MET A 65 7.27 3.99 -6.91
N ALA A 66 7.42 2.81 -6.32
CA ALA A 66 7.13 1.54 -6.98
C ALA A 66 5.66 1.44 -7.39
N MET A 67 4.75 1.83 -6.49
CA MET A 67 3.32 1.92 -6.79
C MET A 67 3.05 2.87 -7.95
N MET A 68 3.55 4.11 -7.87
CA MET A 68 3.34 5.10 -8.93
C MET A 68 3.94 4.68 -10.28
N ASN A 69 5.04 3.91 -10.27
CA ASN A 69 5.56 3.31 -11.50
C ASN A 69 4.55 2.33 -12.13
N GLY A 70 3.91 1.48 -11.31
CA GLY A 70 2.83 0.59 -11.75
C GLY A 70 1.60 1.33 -12.29
N VAL A 71 1.26 2.49 -11.71
CA VAL A 71 0.22 3.39 -12.24
C VAL A 71 0.62 3.93 -13.61
N ASN A 72 1.85 4.43 -13.75
CA ASN A 72 2.37 4.99 -15.00
C ASN A 72 2.45 3.95 -16.14
N GLN A 73 2.69 2.68 -15.81
CA GLN A 73 2.66 1.57 -16.76
C GLN A 73 1.23 1.11 -17.11
N GLY A 74 0.20 1.62 -16.42
CA GLY A 74 -1.19 1.22 -16.61
C GLY A 74 -1.57 -0.11 -15.95
N ASN A 75 -0.70 -0.65 -15.09
CA ASN A 75 -0.88 -1.94 -14.42
C ASN A 75 -1.79 -1.82 -13.20
N ILE A 76 -1.83 -0.66 -12.54
CA ILE A 76 -2.65 -0.39 -11.34
C ILE A 76 -3.96 0.29 -11.75
N GLY A 77 -5.06 -0.19 -11.20
CA GLY A 77 -6.42 0.32 -11.46
C GLY A 77 -7.10 0.92 -10.25
N CYS A 78 -6.67 0.54 -9.05
CA CYS A 78 -7.18 1.01 -7.77
C CYS A 78 -6.01 1.14 -6.79
N ILE A 79 -6.05 2.18 -5.96
CA ILE A 79 -5.12 2.45 -4.85
C ILE A 79 -5.98 2.72 -3.62
#